data_AF-A0A166KYZ8-F1
#
_entry.id   AF-A0A166KYZ8-F1
#
_cell.length_a   1.000
_cell.length_b   1.000
_cell.length_c   1.000
_cell.angle_alpha   90.00
_cell.angle_beta   90.00
_cell.angle_gamma   90.00
#
_symmetry.space_group_name_H-M   'P 1'
#
loop_
_entity.id
_entity.type
_entity.pdbx_description
1 polymer ?
#
loop_
_entity_poly.entity_id
_entity_poly.type
_entity_poly.pdbx_seq_one_letter_code
_entity_poly.pdbx_strand_id
1 'polypeptide(L)'
;MEAVALNKLGGESPKSVLSSQLATGNKRPAPDDDDYTPSSAKKPKAANGSTSTSTKPVAKRKPKAADIVGICSLNKKDFGDKIKECLRLEKYEIQSMSFNMDVAWFRQFFDSGAGVKIVPPIYDETTPVVVATLSNAVAGSLFGVTKIKNGNRYSTFHLSKMVVILYPAEQRAEAWVSV
;
A
#
# COMPACT_ATOMS: atom_id res chain seq x y z
N MET A 1 1.05 59.92 -2.61
CA MET A 1 2.26 60.16 -3.43
C MET A 1 3.37 59.33 -2.85
N GLU A 2 3.60 58.14 -3.38
CA GLU A 2 4.94 57.60 -3.62
C GLU A 2 4.77 56.39 -4.52
N ALA A 3 5.58 56.36 -5.57
CA ALA A 3 5.52 55.43 -6.68
C ALA A 3 6.92 54.81 -6.83
N VAL A 4 7.02 53.86 -7.77
CA VAL A 4 8.27 53.27 -8.33
C VAL A 4 8.80 52.10 -7.47
N ALA A 5 9.13 50.90 -7.97
CA ALA A 5 9.57 50.50 -9.30
C ALA A 5 9.11 49.06 -9.66
N LEU A 6 8.65 48.91 -10.92
CA LEU A 6 8.58 47.65 -11.65
C LEU A 6 10.00 47.26 -12.10
N ASN A 7 10.45 46.04 -11.81
CA ASN A 7 11.62 45.45 -12.49
C ASN A 7 11.17 44.31 -13.41
N LYS A 8 11.44 44.50 -14.69
CA LYS A 8 11.09 43.63 -15.83
C LYS A 8 12.38 43.36 -16.60
N LEU A 9 12.92 42.15 -16.49
CA LEU A 9 13.99 41.56 -17.32
C LEU A 9 13.70 40.05 -17.31
N GLY A 10 13.58 39.28 -18.40
CA GLY A 10 14.13 39.44 -19.75
C GLY A 10 15.17 38.33 -19.97
N GLY A 11 14.89 37.40 -20.89
CA GLY A 11 15.83 36.37 -21.39
C GLY A 11 15.83 35.06 -20.59
N GLU A 12 15.96 33.87 -21.15
CA GLU A 12 16.21 33.41 -22.51
C GLU A 12 15.89 31.90 -22.53
N SER A 13 15.27 31.40 -23.59
CA SER A 13 15.02 29.97 -23.78
C SER A 13 16.18 29.33 -24.53
N PRO A 14 16.89 28.33 -23.98
CA PRO A 14 17.75 27.47 -24.79
C PRO A 14 16.92 26.31 -25.37
N LYS A 15 16.70 26.38 -26.69
CA LYS A 15 16.45 25.21 -27.53
C LYS A 15 17.72 24.35 -27.52
N SER A 16 17.63 23.08 -27.13
CA SER A 16 18.63 22.07 -27.54
C SER A 16 17.95 20.73 -27.81
N VAL A 17 17.86 20.40 -29.10
CA VAL A 17 18.61 19.34 -29.81
C VAL A 17 17.99 17.96 -29.60
N LEU A 18 17.20 17.55 -30.60
CA LEU A 18 16.99 16.15 -30.96
C LEU A 18 18.35 15.47 -31.16
N SER A 19 18.55 14.34 -30.51
CA SER A 19 19.49 13.32 -30.99
C SER A 19 18.86 11.95 -30.81
N SER A 20 18.36 11.46 -31.94
CA SER A 20 18.10 10.07 -32.25
C SER A 20 19.38 9.23 -32.11
N GLN A 21 19.34 8.17 -31.31
CA GLN A 21 20.18 6.99 -31.55
C GLN A 21 19.36 5.72 -31.29
N LEU A 22 19.02 5.04 -32.38
CA LEU A 22 18.77 3.61 -32.37
C LEU A 22 20.06 2.91 -31.95
N ALA A 23 19.99 2.02 -30.96
CA ALA A 23 20.98 0.99 -30.74
C ALA A 23 20.29 -0.37 -30.65
N THR A 24 20.63 -1.18 -31.63
CA THR A 24 20.39 -2.60 -31.83
C THR A 24 20.80 -3.45 -30.63
N GLY A 25 19.95 -4.43 -30.32
CA GLY A 25 20.31 -5.82 -30.03
C GLY A 25 21.44 -6.11 -29.04
N ASN A 26 21.08 -6.60 -27.85
CA ASN A 26 21.92 -7.55 -27.14
C ASN A 26 21.08 -8.73 -26.64
N LYS A 27 21.19 -9.85 -27.39
CA LYS A 27 20.82 -11.20 -26.93
C LYS A 27 21.64 -11.50 -25.68
N ARG A 28 20.99 -11.75 -24.54
CA ARG A 28 21.64 -12.47 -23.44
C ARG A 28 21.43 -13.97 -23.68
N PRO A 29 22.50 -14.78 -23.68
CA PRO A 29 22.39 -16.23 -23.64
C PRO A 29 21.80 -16.69 -22.30
N ALA A 30 21.07 -17.81 -22.36
CA ALA A 30 20.49 -18.50 -21.22
C ALA A 30 21.56 -19.00 -20.24
N PRO A 31 21.26 -19.06 -18.93
CA PRO A 31 21.84 -20.07 -18.06
C PRO A 31 21.00 -21.35 -18.18
N ASP A 32 21.56 -22.33 -18.89
CA ASP A 32 21.37 -23.74 -18.57
C ASP A 32 22.08 -24.02 -17.23
N ASP A 33 21.47 -24.86 -16.39
CA ASP A 33 22.11 -25.86 -15.51
C ASP A 33 21.19 -26.19 -14.32
N ASP A 34 20.61 -27.40 -14.43
CA ASP A 34 20.62 -28.47 -13.44
C ASP A 34 20.01 -28.26 -12.04
N ASP A 35 18.81 -28.79 -11.83
CA ASP A 35 18.58 -29.97 -10.97
C ASP A 35 17.08 -30.33 -10.92
N TYR A 36 16.61 -31.09 -11.91
CA TYR A 36 15.29 -31.74 -11.86
C TYR A 36 15.48 -33.22 -11.48
N THR A 37 15.31 -33.53 -10.21
CA THR A 37 15.22 -34.93 -9.74
C THR A 37 13.74 -35.37 -9.67
N PRO A 38 13.27 -36.29 -10.53
CA PRO A 38 11.95 -36.90 -10.38
C PRO A 38 12.04 -38.06 -9.38
N SER A 39 11.72 -37.81 -8.10
CA SER A 39 11.58 -38.89 -7.12
C SER A 39 10.24 -39.62 -7.31
N SER A 40 10.35 -40.71 -8.07
CA SER A 40 9.63 -41.99 -7.99
C SER A 40 8.33 -42.07 -7.18
N ALA A 41 7.29 -42.47 -7.90
CA ALA A 41 6.07 -43.06 -7.39
C ALA A 41 6.30 -44.26 -6.45
N LYS A 42 5.58 -44.30 -5.32
CA LYS A 42 5.14 -45.55 -4.68
C LYS A 42 3.67 -45.45 -4.28
N LYS A 43 2.91 -46.43 -4.75
CA LYS A 43 1.49 -46.73 -4.50
C LYS A 43 1.22 -47.11 -3.03
N PRO A 44 -0.07 -47.14 -2.59
CA PRO A 44 -0.49 -47.07 -1.20
C PRO A 44 -0.45 -48.41 -0.48
N LYS A 45 -0.26 -48.38 0.84
CA LYS A 45 -0.56 -49.51 1.73
C LYS A 45 -1.46 -49.03 2.87
N ALA A 46 -2.67 -49.58 2.89
CA ALA A 46 -3.60 -49.47 3.99
C ALA A 46 -3.04 -50.21 5.22
N ALA A 47 -3.20 -49.61 6.40
CA ALA A 47 -3.19 -50.31 7.68
C ALA A 47 -4.08 -49.54 8.67
N ASN A 48 -5.16 -50.19 9.06
CA ASN A 48 -5.97 -49.86 10.23
C ASN A 48 -5.14 -49.98 11.51
N GLY A 49 -5.39 -49.12 12.51
CA GLY A 49 -5.04 -49.44 13.89
C GLY A 49 -4.84 -48.27 14.86
N SER A 50 -5.85 -48.06 15.71
CA SER A 50 -5.80 -47.60 17.11
C SER A 50 -5.22 -46.21 17.48
N THR A 51 -6.15 -45.33 17.85
CA THR A 51 -6.23 -44.62 19.14
C THR A 51 -4.92 -44.24 19.85
N SER A 52 -4.55 -42.96 19.78
CA SER A 52 -3.93 -42.27 20.92
C SER A 52 -4.35 -40.81 20.95
N THR A 53 -5.04 -40.44 22.01
CA THR A 53 -5.40 -39.07 22.40
C THR A 53 -4.14 -38.32 22.80
N SER A 54 -3.50 -37.61 21.85
CA SER A 54 -2.48 -36.62 22.18
C SER A 54 -3.14 -35.24 22.34
N THR A 55 -3.45 -34.88 23.58
CA THR A 55 -3.77 -33.52 24.00
C THR A 55 -2.57 -32.62 23.68
N LYS A 56 -2.64 -31.92 22.53
CA LYS A 56 -1.67 -30.88 22.20
C LYS A 56 -1.77 -29.77 23.25
N PRO A 57 -0.64 -29.29 23.81
CA PRO A 57 -0.68 -28.14 24.70
C PRO A 57 -1.19 -26.93 23.90
N VAL A 58 -2.34 -26.42 24.33
CA VAL A 58 -2.92 -25.17 23.83
C VAL A 58 -1.88 -24.07 24.08
N ALA A 59 -1.25 -23.61 23.01
CA ALA A 59 -0.37 -22.46 23.05
C ALA A 59 -1.15 -21.29 23.67
N LYS A 60 -0.68 -20.81 24.82
CA LYS A 60 -1.21 -19.61 25.48
C LYS A 60 -1.15 -18.47 24.48
N ARG A 61 -2.32 -18.06 23.96
CA ARG A 61 -2.47 -16.88 23.11
C ARG A 61 -1.91 -15.69 23.89
N LYS A 62 -0.93 -15.00 23.29
CA LYS A 62 -0.36 -13.77 23.85
C LYS A 62 -1.49 -12.74 24.08
N PRO A 63 -1.42 -11.96 25.16
CA PRO A 63 -2.53 -11.12 25.59
C PRO A 63 -2.77 -9.93 24.66
N LYS A 64 -4.07 -9.66 24.50
CA LYS A 64 -4.76 -8.39 24.23
C LYS A 64 -4.21 -7.54 23.07
N ALA A 65 -4.92 -7.60 21.95
CA ALA A 65 -5.00 -6.48 21.02
C ALA A 65 -5.26 -5.22 21.84
N ALA A 66 -4.42 -4.21 21.66
CA ALA A 66 -4.66 -2.89 22.23
C ALA A 66 -6.09 -2.48 21.91
N ASP A 67 -6.79 -1.89 22.88
CA ASP A 67 -8.11 -1.34 22.66
C ASP A 67 -8.05 -0.47 21.39
N ILE A 68 -8.84 -0.86 20.39
CA ILE A 68 -9.00 -0.06 19.18
C ILE A 68 -9.81 1.14 19.65
N VAL A 69 -9.14 2.26 19.86
CA VAL A 69 -9.77 3.50 20.31
C VAL A 69 -10.28 4.18 19.06
N GLY A 70 -11.58 4.03 18.81
CA GLY A 70 -12.30 4.76 17.78
C GLY A 70 -13.13 3.89 16.84
N ILE A 71 -13.87 4.56 15.97
CA ILE A 71 -14.80 3.99 15.01
C ILE A 71 -14.25 4.19 13.60
N CYS A 72 -14.02 3.07 12.91
CA CYS A 72 -13.77 3.03 11.47
C CYS A 72 -14.66 1.96 10.85
N SER A 73 -15.26 2.25 9.69
CA SER A 73 -16.08 1.24 8.99
C SER A 73 -15.25 0.11 8.38
N LEU A 74 -13.92 0.25 8.33
CA LEU A 74 -13.00 -0.72 7.76
C LEU A 74 -11.93 -1.13 8.77
N ASN A 75 -11.73 -2.43 8.93
CA ASN A 75 -10.54 -2.93 9.62
C ASN A 75 -9.32 -2.80 8.71
N LYS A 76 -8.12 -2.86 9.32
CA LYS A 76 -6.83 -2.86 8.58
C LYS A 76 -6.80 -3.86 7.42
N LYS A 77 -7.35 -5.07 7.63
CA LYS A 77 -7.44 -6.11 6.60
C LYS A 77 -8.36 -5.69 5.46
N ASP A 78 -9.57 -5.23 5.78
CA ASP A 78 -10.58 -4.86 4.79
C ASP A 78 -10.15 -3.64 4.00
N PHE A 79 -9.45 -2.71 4.65
CA PHE A 79 -8.81 -1.57 4.02
C PHE A 79 -7.73 -2.02 3.02
N GLY A 80 -6.86 -2.95 3.43
CA GLY A 80 -5.86 -3.54 2.54
C GLY A 80 -6.51 -4.27 1.36
N ASP A 81 -7.60 -5.01 1.58
CA ASP A 81 -8.33 -5.75 0.55
C ASP A 81 -9.04 -4.80 -0.45
N LYS A 82 -9.65 -3.71 0.03
CA LYS A 82 -10.20 -2.66 -0.85
C LYS A 82 -9.13 -2.02 -1.74
N ILE A 83 -7.94 -1.75 -1.20
CA ILE A 83 -6.82 -1.27 -2.02
C ILE A 83 -6.52 -2.29 -3.13
N LYS A 84 -6.46 -3.61 -2.83
CA LYS A 84 -6.21 -4.62 -3.87
C LYS A 84 -7.30 -4.63 -4.93
N GLU A 85 -8.55 -4.42 -4.55
CA GLU A 85 -9.68 -4.35 -5.45
C GLU A 85 -9.57 -3.16 -6.41
N CYS A 86 -9.30 -1.97 -5.88
CA CYS A 86 -9.06 -0.76 -6.67
C CYS A 86 -7.93 -0.96 -7.70
N LEU A 87 -6.84 -1.62 -7.30
CA LEU A 87 -5.70 -1.87 -8.18
C LEU A 87 -5.92 -2.96 -9.24
N ARG A 88 -6.94 -3.80 -9.08
CA ARG A 88 -7.21 -4.89 -10.03
C ARG A 88 -7.89 -4.39 -11.30
N LEU A 89 -8.66 -3.32 -11.21
CA LEU A 89 -9.64 -2.95 -12.23
C LEU A 89 -9.08 -1.98 -13.28
N GLU A 90 -8.03 -1.21 -12.97
CA GLU A 90 -7.68 -0.07 -13.80
C GLU A 90 -6.17 0.04 -14.07
N LYS A 91 -5.86 0.23 -15.35
CA LYS A 91 -4.50 0.10 -15.89
C LYS A 91 -3.62 1.33 -15.59
N TYR A 92 -4.20 2.50 -15.34
CA TYR A 92 -3.45 3.78 -15.24
C TYR A 92 -4.09 4.89 -14.36
N GLU A 93 -5.09 4.61 -13.54
CA GLU A 93 -5.83 5.67 -12.83
C GLU A 93 -5.52 5.76 -11.34
N ILE A 94 -5.51 6.99 -10.82
CA ILE A 94 -5.45 7.26 -9.38
C ILE A 94 -6.76 6.78 -8.78
N GLN A 95 -6.68 5.77 -7.92
CA GLN A 95 -7.85 5.17 -7.30
C GLN A 95 -8.26 5.97 -6.08
N SER A 96 -9.56 6.20 -5.90
CA SER A 96 -10.11 6.79 -4.68
C SER A 96 -11.10 5.83 -4.01
N MET A 97 -11.10 5.80 -2.68
CA MET A 97 -12.09 5.06 -1.90
C MET A 97 -12.56 5.90 -0.72
N SER A 98 -13.87 5.97 -0.50
CA SER A 98 -14.49 6.65 0.64
C SER A 98 -14.98 5.66 1.70
N PHE A 99 -14.88 6.06 2.96
CA PHE A 99 -15.30 5.27 4.12
C PHE A 99 -15.49 6.19 5.34
N ASN A 100 -16.04 5.65 6.43
CA ASN A 100 -16.28 6.41 7.65
C ASN A 100 -15.14 6.15 8.63
N MET A 101 -14.63 7.21 9.25
CA MET A 101 -13.48 7.16 10.15
C MET A 101 -13.52 8.33 11.11
N ASP A 102 -13.23 8.07 12.38
CA ASP A 102 -13.07 9.10 13.40
C ASP A 102 -11.60 9.56 13.57
N VAL A 103 -11.44 10.66 14.29
CA VAL A 103 -10.11 11.27 14.55
C VAL A 103 -9.26 10.37 15.44
N ALA A 104 -9.87 9.68 16.41
CA ALA A 104 -9.16 8.83 17.37
C ALA A 104 -8.51 7.63 16.68
N TRP A 105 -9.27 6.94 15.83
CA TRP A 105 -8.77 5.83 15.02
C TRP A 105 -7.72 6.31 14.03
N PHE A 106 -7.96 7.46 13.37
CA PHE A 106 -7.00 8.04 12.42
C PHE A 106 -5.65 8.30 13.09
N ARG A 107 -5.64 8.90 14.28
CA ARG A 107 -4.42 9.09 15.09
C ARG A 107 -3.77 7.77 15.43
N GLN A 108 -4.52 6.83 16.01
CA GLN A 108 -3.96 5.54 16.41
C GLN A 108 -3.34 4.79 15.23
N PHE A 109 -3.93 4.89 14.05
CA PHE A 109 -3.50 4.14 12.87
C PHE A 109 -2.39 4.83 12.06
N PHE A 110 -2.50 6.14 11.81
CA PHE A 110 -1.58 6.86 10.94
C PHE A 110 -0.50 7.64 11.70
N ASP A 111 -0.78 8.11 12.91
CA ASP A 111 0.16 8.89 13.73
C ASP A 111 1.16 7.98 14.47
N SER A 112 0.82 6.69 14.64
CA SER A 112 1.74 5.70 15.23
C SER A 112 2.84 5.23 14.27
N GLY A 113 2.75 5.57 12.97
CA GLY A 113 3.67 5.13 11.93
C GLY A 113 4.79 6.13 11.66
N ALA A 114 6.05 5.70 11.83
CA ALA A 114 7.20 6.48 11.40
C ALA A 114 7.13 6.74 9.87
N GLY A 115 7.17 8.02 9.47
CA GLY A 115 7.25 8.43 8.06
C GLY A 115 5.93 8.80 7.39
N VAL A 116 4.81 8.83 8.11
CA VAL A 116 3.56 9.44 7.61
C VAL A 116 3.65 10.96 7.80
N LYS A 117 3.40 11.73 6.73
CA LYS A 117 3.33 13.19 6.82
C LYS A 117 1.88 13.62 7.00
N ILE A 118 1.53 14.09 8.19
CA ILE A 118 0.19 14.58 8.51
C ILE A 118 0.17 16.11 8.45
N VAL A 119 -0.84 16.67 7.78
CA VAL A 119 -1.06 18.12 7.66
C VAL A 119 -2.55 18.42 7.92
N PRO A 120 -2.90 19.28 8.89
CA PRO A 120 -2.02 19.96 9.83
C PRO A 120 -1.44 18.98 10.90
N PRO A 121 -0.28 19.30 11.52
CA PRO A 121 0.35 18.41 12.50
C PRO A 121 -0.41 18.34 13.83
N ILE A 122 -1.11 19.42 14.18
CA ILE A 122 -2.05 19.46 15.29
C ILE A 122 -3.43 19.62 14.67
N TYR A 123 -4.30 18.67 14.95
CA TYR A 123 -5.67 18.63 14.44
C TYR A 123 -6.57 18.10 15.53
N ASP A 124 -7.85 18.43 15.48
CA ASP A 124 -8.90 18.00 16.41
C ASP A 124 -10.20 17.75 15.63
N GLU A 125 -11.31 17.55 16.34
CA GLU A 125 -12.63 17.36 15.73
C GLU A 125 -13.17 18.63 15.04
N THR A 126 -12.63 19.80 15.38
CA THR A 126 -13.02 21.08 14.78
C THR A 126 -12.25 21.41 13.50
N THR A 127 -11.16 20.68 13.24
CA THR A 127 -10.33 20.85 12.06
C THR A 127 -11.11 20.39 10.82
N PRO A 128 -11.23 21.21 9.76
CA PRO A 128 -12.09 20.88 8.63
C PRO A 128 -11.56 19.71 7.81
N VAL A 129 -10.25 19.63 7.61
CA VAL A 129 -9.59 18.60 6.79
C VAL A 129 -8.23 18.25 7.39
N VAL A 130 -7.94 16.96 7.45
CA VAL A 130 -6.63 16.41 7.85
C VAL A 130 -6.13 15.49 6.76
N VAL A 131 -4.88 15.67 6.33
CA VAL A 131 -4.29 14.89 5.22
C VAL A 131 -3.08 14.12 5.74
N ALA A 132 -3.14 12.80 5.66
CA ALA A 132 -2.00 11.90 5.85
C ALA A 132 -1.44 11.47 4.50
N THR A 133 -0.17 11.80 4.24
CA THR A 133 0.56 11.33 3.05
C THR A 133 1.54 10.23 3.44
N LEU A 134 1.43 9.10 2.75
CA LEU A 134 2.27 7.92 2.91
C LEU A 134 3.13 7.72 1.66
N SER A 135 4.42 7.45 1.87
CA SER A 135 5.33 6.98 0.84
C SER A 135 5.18 5.47 0.60
N ASN A 136 5.72 4.97 -0.51
CA ASN A 136 5.74 3.55 -0.84
C ASN A 136 6.19 2.64 0.30
N ALA A 137 7.33 2.94 0.92
CA ALA A 137 7.91 2.12 1.97
C ALA A 137 7.01 2.07 3.21
N VAL A 138 6.43 3.21 3.60
CA VAL A 138 5.55 3.32 4.77
C VAL A 138 4.21 2.63 4.51
N ALA A 139 3.63 2.84 3.32
CA ALA A 139 2.39 2.17 2.93
C ALA A 139 2.58 0.64 2.85
N GLY A 140 3.70 0.17 2.31
CA GLY A 140 4.07 -1.25 2.28
C GLY A 140 4.30 -1.84 3.69
N SER A 141 4.85 -1.06 4.63
CA SER A 141 4.98 -1.48 6.02
C SER A 141 3.63 -1.53 6.76
N LEU A 142 2.73 -0.59 6.48
CA LEU A 142 1.43 -0.52 7.13
C LEU A 142 0.48 -1.59 6.58
N PHE A 143 0.28 -1.64 5.26
CA PHE A 143 -0.73 -2.50 4.64
C PHE A 143 -0.16 -3.84 4.11
N GLY A 144 1.15 -3.97 4.08
CA GLY A 144 1.83 -5.08 3.42
C GLY A 144 1.97 -4.84 1.92
N VAL A 145 2.81 -5.66 1.28
CA VAL A 145 2.91 -5.68 -0.19
C VAL A 145 1.76 -6.51 -0.74
N THR A 146 0.96 -5.90 -1.61
CA THR A 146 -0.20 -6.54 -2.22
C THR A 146 0.20 -7.32 -3.46
N LYS A 147 -0.19 -8.60 -3.51
CA LYS A 147 -0.15 -9.43 -4.71
C LYS A 147 -1.53 -9.45 -5.35
N ILE A 148 -1.59 -9.09 -6.63
CA ILE A 148 -2.84 -9.06 -7.38
C ILE A 148 -2.78 -10.17 -8.43
N LYS A 149 -3.89 -10.91 -8.57
CA LYS A 149 -4.02 -11.93 -9.59
C LYS A 149 -4.36 -11.25 -10.92
N ASN A 150 -3.46 -11.34 -11.90
CA ASN A 150 -3.68 -10.88 -13.26
C ASN A 150 -3.61 -12.08 -14.23
N GLY A 151 -4.77 -12.61 -14.59
CA GLY A 151 -4.88 -13.87 -15.34
C GLY A 151 -4.34 -15.06 -14.54
N ASN A 152 -3.39 -15.81 -15.12
CA ASN A 152 -2.76 -16.98 -14.48
C ASN A 152 -1.53 -16.64 -13.62
N ARG A 153 -1.10 -15.37 -13.58
CA ARG A 153 0.09 -14.95 -12.82
C ARG A 153 -0.31 -13.99 -11.71
N TYR A 154 0.42 -14.04 -10.61
CA TYR A 154 0.37 -13.00 -9.59
C TYR A 154 1.45 -11.97 -9.88
N SER A 155 1.08 -10.70 -9.97
CA SER A 155 2.03 -9.60 -10.00
C SER A 155 2.03 -8.88 -8.65
N THR A 156 3.23 -8.52 -8.21
CA THR A 156 3.43 -7.75 -6.99
C THR A 156 3.35 -6.28 -7.37
N PHE A 157 2.47 -5.53 -6.72
CA PHE A 157 2.32 -4.11 -6.96
C PHE A 157 2.81 -3.32 -5.75
N HIS A 158 3.50 -2.23 -6.05
CA HIS A 158 4.11 -1.33 -5.09
C HIS A 158 3.38 0.00 -5.20
N LEU A 159 2.82 0.50 -4.09
CA LEU A 159 2.10 1.78 -4.09
C LEU A 159 3.11 2.92 -4.21
N SER A 160 3.12 3.70 -5.30
CA SER A 160 3.98 4.87 -5.40
C SER A 160 3.69 5.88 -4.28
N LYS A 161 2.41 6.23 -4.11
CA LYS A 161 1.95 7.20 -3.12
C LYS A 161 0.53 6.89 -2.67
N MET A 162 0.26 7.14 -1.40
CA MET A 162 -1.07 7.05 -0.82
C MET A 162 -1.36 8.30 0.00
N VAL A 163 -2.54 8.87 -0.17
CA VAL A 163 -3.01 10.04 0.56
C VAL A 163 -4.34 9.71 1.19
N VAL A 164 -4.46 9.88 2.49
CA VAL A 164 -5.72 9.72 3.23
C VAL A 164 -6.16 11.10 3.71
N ILE A 165 -7.35 11.50 3.30
CA ILE A 165 -7.98 12.75 3.64
C ILE A 165 -9.10 12.42 4.63
N LEU A 166 -9.02 12.96 5.84
CA LEU A 166 -10.04 12.86 6.87
C LEU A 166 -10.81 14.18 6.92
N TYR A 167 -12.13 14.07 7.02
CA TYR A 167 -13.08 15.15 7.28
C TYR A 167 -13.70 14.91 8.66
N PRO A 168 -13.07 15.42 9.75
CA PRO A 168 -13.50 15.14 11.13
C PRO A 168 -14.97 15.47 11.40
N ALA A 169 -15.44 16.62 10.92
CA ALA A 169 -16.82 17.08 11.10
C ALA A 169 -17.86 16.13 10.49
N GLU A 170 -17.51 15.43 9.42
CA GLU A 170 -18.40 14.49 8.72
C GLU A 170 -18.15 13.02 9.11
N GLN A 171 -17.13 12.75 9.94
CA GLN A 171 -16.64 11.40 10.24
C GLN A 171 -16.38 10.56 8.98
N ARG A 172 -15.94 11.24 7.91
CA ARG A 172 -15.70 10.68 6.59
C ARG A 172 -14.22 10.76 6.27
N ALA A 173 -13.72 9.75 5.58
CA ALA A 173 -12.38 9.76 5.03
C ALA A 173 -12.36 9.24 3.60
N GLU A 174 -11.37 9.73 2.85
CA GLU A 174 -11.11 9.35 1.47
C GLU A 174 -9.64 8.96 1.33
N ALA A 175 -9.37 7.80 0.76
CA ALA A 175 -8.03 7.37 0.46
C ALA A 175 -7.81 7.38 -1.05
N TRP A 176 -6.75 8.06 -1.46
CA TRP A 176 -6.28 8.18 -2.83
C TRP A 176 -5.00 7.38 -2.97
N VAL A 177 -4.95 6.49 -3.94
CA VAL A 177 -3.86 5.51 -4.12
C VAL A 177 -3.36 5.55 -5.55
N SER A 178 -2.03 5.58 -5.68
CA SER A 178 -1.33 5.51 -6.97
C SER A 178 -0.28 4.40 -6.92
N VAL A 179 -0.17 3.66 -8.02
CA VAL A 179 0.80 2.57 -8.25
C VAL A 179 1.94 3.08 -9.11
#